data_AF-Q6ZPU9-F1
#
_entry.id   AF-Q6ZPU9-F1
#
_cell.length_a   1.000
_cell.length_b   1.000
_cell.length_c   1.000
_cell.angle_alpha   90.00
_cell.angle_beta   90.00
_cell.angle_gamma   90.00
#
_symmetry.space_group_name_H-M   'P 1'
#
loop_
_entity.id
_entity.type
_entity.pdbx_description
1 polymer ?
#
loop_
_entity_poly.entity_id
_entity_poly.type
_entity_poly.pdbx_seq_one_letter_code
_entity_poly.pdbx_strand_id
1 'polypeptide(L)'
;MANAPGPEIREKFQAALALSRVELHKNPEKEPYKSKYGARALLEEVRALLGPAPEDEDEPAADDGPGDQALGAGEPREAEGPGAQRALRLAVVEFHLGVNHIDTEELSAGEEHLVRCLSLLRPYRLSLGCVSLYIQAQNNLGILWSEREEIETARTYLESSEALYSQYMKEIGSPPLDPTEHFLPEEEKLTEQERSKRFEKVYTHNLYYLAQVYQHMEMFEKAAHYCHSTLKRQLEHNAYHPMEWAINAATLSQFYINKLCFMEARHCLSAANVIFGQTGKIPATEDTPEVEGDVPELYHQRKGEIARCWIKYCLTLMQNAQLSMQDNIGELDLDKQSELRALRKKELDEEESVRKRAVQFGTGELCDAISAVEEKVRYLRPLDFEEARELFLLGQHYVCEAKEFFQIDGYVTDHIEVVQDHSALFKVLSFFEADMERRCKMHKRRIAMLEPLTVDLNPQYYLLVSRQIQFEIAHAYYDMMDLKVAIADKLRDPDSHIVKKINSLNKSALKYYQLFLDSLRDPNKVFPEHIGEDVLRPAMLAKFRVARLYGKIITADPKKELENLATSLEHYKFIVDYCETHPEAAQEIEVELELSKEMVSLLPTKMERFRAKMALT
;
A
#
# COMPACT_ATOMS: atom_id res chain seq x y z
N MET A 1 -28.91 17.70 44.74
CA MET A 1 -29.94 16.64 44.65
C MET A 1 -30.85 16.75 43.43
N ALA A 2 -30.91 17.88 42.70
CA ALA A 2 -32.02 18.18 41.77
C ALA A 2 -31.79 17.88 40.27
N ASN A 3 -30.75 17.13 39.89
CA ASN A 3 -30.37 17.06 38.46
C ASN A 3 -30.05 15.65 37.94
N ALA A 4 -30.21 14.58 38.73
CA ALA A 4 -30.13 13.22 38.18
C ALA A 4 -31.39 12.92 37.34
N PRO A 5 -31.29 12.16 36.23
CA PRO A 5 -32.47 11.72 35.51
C PRO A 5 -33.35 10.88 36.44
N GLY A 6 -34.67 10.95 36.25
CA GLY A 6 -35.59 10.05 36.96
C GLY A 6 -35.22 8.58 36.68
N PRO A 7 -35.46 7.65 37.62
CA PRO A 7 -35.07 6.25 37.48
C PRO A 7 -35.60 5.61 36.18
N GLU A 8 -36.81 5.97 35.76
CA GLU A 8 -37.41 5.50 34.50
C GLU A 8 -36.59 5.92 33.26
N ILE A 9 -36.16 7.18 33.17
CA ILE A 9 -35.36 7.70 32.05
C ILE A 9 -34.04 6.93 31.96
N ARG A 10 -33.38 6.71 33.11
CA ARG A 10 -32.12 5.97 33.19
C ARG A 10 -32.29 4.52 32.76
N GLU A 11 -33.28 3.81 33.29
CA GLU A 11 -33.54 2.40 32.99
C GLU A 11 -33.80 2.18 31.50
N LYS A 12 -34.64 3.03 30.88
CA LYS A 12 -34.91 2.96 29.44
C LYS A 12 -33.66 3.27 28.60
N PHE A 13 -32.89 4.28 28.99
CA PHE A 13 -31.65 4.63 28.28
C PHE A 13 -30.61 3.50 28.36
N GLN A 14 -30.39 2.92 29.54
CA GLN A 14 -29.48 1.78 29.71
C GLN A 14 -29.94 0.55 28.93
N ALA A 15 -31.25 0.26 28.92
CA ALA A 15 -31.83 -0.81 28.12
C ALA A 15 -31.64 -0.57 26.61
N ALA A 16 -31.79 0.68 26.15
CA ALA A 16 -31.52 1.04 24.77
C ALA A 16 -30.05 0.82 24.39
N LEU A 17 -29.09 1.24 25.25
CA LEU A 17 -27.67 1.00 25.01
C LEU A 17 -27.33 -0.49 24.97
N ALA A 18 -27.95 -1.29 25.86
CA ALA A 18 -27.76 -2.74 25.86
C ALA A 18 -28.26 -3.38 24.55
N LEU A 19 -29.43 -2.96 24.05
CA LEU A 19 -29.96 -3.41 22.77
C LEU A 19 -29.09 -2.94 21.59
N SER A 20 -28.59 -1.71 21.61
CA SER A 20 -27.72 -1.17 20.55
C SER A 20 -26.39 -1.91 20.41
N ARG A 21 -25.91 -2.57 21.49
CA ARG A 21 -24.66 -3.37 21.50
C ARG A 21 -24.86 -4.80 20.99
N VAL A 22 -26.09 -5.24 20.76
CA VAL A 22 -26.36 -6.57 20.21
C VAL A 22 -25.89 -6.61 18.75
N GLU A 23 -24.88 -7.44 18.49
CA GLU A 23 -24.36 -7.67 17.14
C GLU A 23 -25.44 -8.21 16.19
N LEU A 24 -25.33 -7.86 14.90
CA LEU A 24 -26.35 -8.17 13.89
C LEU A 24 -26.65 -9.67 13.81
N HIS A 25 -25.63 -10.54 13.86
CA HIS A 25 -25.81 -12.00 13.74
C HIS A 25 -26.53 -12.64 14.95
N LYS A 26 -26.61 -11.94 16.10
CA LYS A 26 -27.38 -12.40 17.27
C LYS A 26 -28.88 -12.10 17.13
N ASN A 27 -29.27 -11.33 16.12
CA ASN A 27 -30.67 -11.10 15.76
C ASN A 27 -31.19 -12.21 14.84
N PRO A 28 -32.52 -12.42 14.77
CA PRO A 28 -33.10 -13.36 13.82
C PRO A 28 -32.71 -13.00 12.38
N GLU A 29 -32.36 -13.98 11.54
CA GLU A 29 -31.96 -13.75 10.14
C GLU A 29 -33.00 -12.95 9.32
N LYS A 30 -34.29 -13.11 9.65
CA LYS A 30 -35.39 -12.38 9.00
C LYS A 30 -35.58 -10.95 9.50
N GLU A 31 -34.99 -10.61 10.65
CA GLU A 31 -35.10 -9.31 11.32
C GLU A 31 -33.71 -8.88 11.84
N PRO A 32 -32.71 -8.65 10.96
CA PRO A 32 -31.32 -8.44 11.36
C PRO A 32 -31.13 -7.21 12.28
N TYR A 33 -32.02 -6.22 12.17
CA TYR A 33 -31.98 -4.98 12.96
C TYR A 33 -32.96 -4.95 14.14
N LYS A 34 -33.54 -6.09 14.54
CA LYS A 34 -34.59 -6.16 15.59
C LYS A 34 -34.20 -5.44 16.88
N SER A 35 -33.01 -5.73 17.39
CA SER A 35 -32.46 -5.07 18.59
C SER A 35 -32.26 -3.58 18.40
N LYS A 36 -31.75 -3.14 17.24
CA LYS A 36 -31.58 -1.72 16.89
C LYS A 36 -32.92 -0.98 16.87
N TYR A 37 -33.98 -1.56 16.30
CA TYR A 37 -35.32 -0.97 16.34
C TYR A 37 -35.91 -0.92 17.76
N GLY A 38 -35.66 -1.96 18.57
CA GLY A 38 -36.03 -1.94 19.99
C GLY A 38 -35.32 -0.83 20.77
N ALA A 39 -34.02 -0.63 20.52
CA ALA A 39 -33.25 0.47 21.09
C ALA A 39 -33.80 1.84 20.67
N ARG A 40 -34.15 2.00 19.38
CA ARG A 40 -34.73 3.23 18.83
C ARG A 40 -36.03 3.61 19.54
N ALA A 41 -36.94 2.65 19.72
CA ALA A 41 -38.20 2.88 20.43
C ALA A 41 -37.97 3.39 21.87
N LEU A 42 -37.04 2.76 22.60
CA LEU A 42 -36.68 3.20 23.96
C LEU A 42 -36.03 4.59 23.99
N LEU A 43 -35.18 4.92 23.01
CA LEU A 43 -34.57 6.25 22.89
C LEU A 43 -35.61 7.34 22.63
N GLU A 44 -36.60 7.08 21.78
CA GLU A 44 -37.71 8.02 21.54
C GLU A 44 -38.59 8.20 22.79
N GLU A 45 -38.80 7.15 23.59
CA GLU A 45 -39.47 7.28 24.89
C GLU A 45 -38.66 8.14 25.87
N VAL A 46 -37.34 7.94 25.94
CA VAL A 46 -36.43 8.77 26.76
C VAL A 46 -36.50 10.22 26.31
N ARG A 47 -36.47 10.48 24.99
CA ARG A 47 -36.60 11.82 24.41
C ARG A 47 -37.91 12.49 24.84
N ALA A 48 -39.03 11.77 24.75
CA ALA A 48 -40.34 12.28 25.16
C ALA A 48 -40.40 12.61 26.65
N LEU A 49 -39.78 11.79 27.51
CA LEU A 49 -39.70 12.02 28.96
C LEU A 49 -38.82 13.20 29.35
N LEU A 50 -37.78 13.51 28.57
CA LEU A 50 -36.92 14.69 28.78
C LEU A 50 -37.63 16.01 28.42
N GLY A 51 -38.66 15.94 27.56
CA GLY A 51 -39.41 17.09 27.07
C GLY A 51 -38.70 17.84 25.93
N PRO A 52 -39.29 18.95 25.43
CA PRO A 52 -38.71 19.72 24.35
C PRO A 52 -37.37 20.35 24.77
N ALA A 53 -36.53 20.65 23.77
CA ALA A 53 -35.33 21.46 23.95
C ALA A 53 -35.69 22.81 24.59
N PRO A 54 -34.77 23.44 25.33
CA PRO A 54 -34.96 24.84 25.71
C PRO A 54 -35.29 25.64 24.45
N GLU A 55 -36.38 26.42 24.48
CA GLU A 55 -36.63 27.44 23.46
C GLU A 55 -35.52 28.49 23.61
N ASP A 56 -34.35 28.25 23.02
CA ASP A 56 -33.43 29.33 22.77
C ASP A 56 -34.02 30.12 21.59
N GLU A 57 -34.26 31.41 21.79
CA GLU A 57 -34.86 32.36 20.82
C GLU A 57 -34.04 32.50 19.52
N ASP A 58 -32.91 31.80 19.41
CA ASP A 58 -32.06 31.71 18.24
C ASP A 58 -32.29 30.34 17.59
N GLU A 59 -33.40 30.15 16.84
CA GLU A 59 -33.45 29.11 15.81
C GLU A 59 -32.22 29.32 14.90
N PRO A 60 -31.20 28.45 14.93
CA PRO A 60 -30.09 28.60 14.00
C PRO A 60 -30.64 28.30 12.62
N ALA A 61 -30.40 29.21 11.67
CA ALA A 61 -30.69 28.95 10.27
C ALA A 61 -30.09 27.58 9.90
N ALA A 62 -30.86 26.73 9.23
CA ALA A 62 -30.43 25.40 8.77
C ALA A 62 -29.26 25.42 7.76
N ASP A 63 -28.55 26.53 7.64
CA ASP A 63 -27.49 26.83 6.67
C ASP A 63 -26.10 26.93 7.32
N ASP A 64 -25.94 26.47 8.56
CA ASP A 64 -24.62 26.23 9.14
C ASP A 64 -23.96 25.04 8.43
N GLY A 65 -23.28 25.36 7.32
CA GLY A 65 -22.63 24.39 6.45
C GLY A 65 -21.68 23.42 7.16
N PRO A 66 -21.19 22.40 6.43
CA PRO A 66 -20.74 21.12 6.99
C PRO A 66 -19.43 21.13 7.78
N GLY A 67 -18.92 22.29 8.15
CA GLY A 67 -17.94 22.37 9.22
C GLY A 67 -17.49 23.79 9.42
N ASP A 68 -18.15 24.44 10.36
CA ASP A 68 -17.60 25.46 11.27
C ASP A 68 -16.76 26.61 10.67
N GLN A 69 -16.80 26.85 9.35
CA GLN A 69 -16.04 27.92 8.68
C GLN A 69 -16.49 29.33 9.08
N ALA A 70 -17.47 29.46 9.97
CA ALA A 70 -17.93 30.72 10.54
C ALA A 70 -18.06 30.65 12.06
N LEU A 71 -17.04 30.19 12.79
CA LEU A 71 -17.01 30.32 14.24
C LEU A 71 -16.88 31.79 14.64
N GLY A 72 -18.03 32.42 14.94
CA GLY A 72 -18.08 33.44 15.97
C GLY A 72 -17.55 32.82 17.25
N ALA A 73 -16.40 33.32 17.71
CA ALA A 73 -15.78 32.97 18.99
C ALA A 73 -16.64 33.46 20.16
N GLY A 74 -17.86 32.95 20.28
CA GLY A 74 -18.62 33.05 21.51
C GLY A 74 -17.79 32.43 22.62
N GLU A 75 -17.62 33.17 23.72
CA GLU A 75 -16.88 32.67 24.88
C GLU A 75 -17.44 31.31 25.30
N PRO A 76 -16.58 30.28 25.51
CA PRO A 76 -17.01 28.97 25.96
C PRO A 76 -17.93 29.11 27.17
N ARG A 77 -19.19 28.67 27.04
CA ARG A 77 -20.10 28.64 28.18
C ARG A 77 -19.91 27.33 28.93
N GLU A 78 -19.80 27.41 30.25
CA GLU A 78 -19.94 26.23 31.08
C GLU A 78 -21.38 25.72 31.01
N ALA A 79 -21.55 24.41 30.86
CA ALA A 79 -22.86 23.77 30.77
C ALA A 79 -23.50 23.63 32.17
N GLU A 80 -23.74 24.76 32.84
CA GLU A 80 -24.31 24.80 34.18
C GLU A 80 -25.82 25.10 34.15
N GLY A 81 -26.55 24.43 35.04
CA GLY A 81 -27.97 24.65 35.27
C GLY A 81 -28.91 23.64 34.59
N PRO A 82 -30.22 23.66 34.94
CA PRO A 82 -31.17 22.64 34.50
C PRO A 82 -31.42 22.63 32.98
N GLY A 83 -31.37 23.80 32.34
CA GLY A 83 -31.56 23.95 30.89
C GLY A 83 -30.42 23.31 30.09
N ALA A 84 -29.17 23.68 30.41
CA ALA A 84 -27.98 23.10 29.78
C ALA A 84 -27.89 21.58 29.98
N GLN A 85 -28.21 21.08 31.18
CA GLN A 85 -28.23 19.63 31.44
C GLN A 85 -29.34 18.89 30.69
N ARG A 86 -30.49 19.52 30.45
CA ARG A 86 -31.53 18.95 29.60
C ARG A 86 -31.09 18.92 28.14
N ALA A 87 -30.52 20.01 27.63
CA ALA A 87 -30.00 20.08 26.26
C ALA A 87 -28.92 19.00 26.02
N LEU A 88 -27.99 18.85 26.96
CA LEU A 88 -26.99 17.78 26.97
C LEU A 88 -27.60 16.37 26.85
N ARG A 89 -28.59 16.06 27.69
CA ARG A 89 -29.26 14.75 27.66
C ARG A 89 -30.03 14.51 26.37
N LEU A 90 -30.72 15.54 25.87
CA LEU A 90 -31.39 15.46 24.57
C LEU A 90 -30.37 15.21 23.46
N ALA A 91 -29.23 15.90 23.47
CA ALA A 91 -28.18 15.70 22.48
C ALA A 91 -27.58 14.30 22.53
N VAL A 92 -27.39 13.71 23.71
CA VAL A 92 -26.95 12.30 23.83
C VAL A 92 -27.96 11.36 23.18
N VAL A 93 -29.26 11.60 23.38
CA VAL A 93 -30.33 10.79 22.76
C VAL A 93 -30.35 10.97 21.25
N GLU A 94 -30.27 12.21 20.76
CA GLU A 94 -30.19 12.51 19.32
C GLU A 94 -28.96 11.85 18.68
N PHE A 95 -27.79 11.88 19.35
CA PHE A 95 -26.60 11.17 18.88
C PHE A 95 -26.82 9.67 18.72
N HIS A 96 -27.38 9.02 19.74
CA HIS A 96 -27.63 7.57 19.68
C HIS A 96 -28.72 7.21 18.66
N LEU A 97 -29.73 8.06 18.46
CA LEU A 97 -30.69 7.90 17.36
C LEU A 97 -30.01 8.04 16.00
N GLY A 98 -29.11 9.02 15.86
CA GLY A 98 -28.31 9.24 14.64
C GLY A 98 -27.49 8.02 14.26
N VAL A 99 -26.66 7.53 15.18
CA VAL A 99 -25.88 6.29 14.99
C VAL A 99 -26.78 5.09 14.72
N ASN A 100 -27.89 4.95 15.44
CA ASN A 100 -28.84 3.86 15.21
C ASN A 100 -29.43 3.86 13.79
N HIS A 101 -29.78 5.03 13.26
CA HIS A 101 -30.28 5.16 11.88
C HIS A 101 -29.20 4.84 10.85
N ILE A 102 -27.96 5.27 11.08
CA ILE A 102 -26.80 4.93 10.22
C ILE A 102 -26.58 3.41 10.21
N ASP A 103 -26.51 2.78 11.38
CA ASP A 103 -26.34 1.33 11.54
C ASP A 103 -27.45 0.51 10.85
N THR A 104 -28.60 1.12 10.54
CA THR A 104 -29.73 0.49 9.85
C THR A 104 -29.89 0.97 8.41
N GLU A 105 -28.87 1.61 7.83
CA GLU A 105 -28.84 2.11 6.44
C GLU A 105 -29.85 3.24 6.16
N GLU A 106 -30.36 3.91 7.19
CA GLU A 106 -31.30 5.04 7.11
C GLU A 106 -30.53 6.37 7.20
N LEU A 107 -29.57 6.57 6.29
CA LEU A 107 -28.53 7.60 6.40
C LEU A 107 -29.08 9.03 6.55
N SER A 108 -30.14 9.40 5.82
CA SER A 108 -30.70 10.76 5.88
C SER A 108 -31.27 11.09 7.26
N ALA A 109 -31.99 10.15 7.87
CA ALA A 109 -32.48 10.31 9.23
C ALA A 109 -31.31 10.36 10.23
N GLY A 110 -30.30 9.51 10.01
CA GLY A 110 -29.07 9.50 10.81
C GLY A 110 -28.38 10.86 10.85
N GLU A 111 -28.21 11.48 9.69
CA GLU A 111 -27.67 12.83 9.52
C GLU A 111 -28.52 13.88 10.27
N GLU A 112 -29.83 13.90 10.06
CA GLU A 112 -30.73 14.87 10.72
C GLU A 112 -30.62 14.81 12.25
N HIS A 113 -30.47 13.61 12.81
CA HIS A 113 -30.29 13.40 14.24
C HIS A 113 -28.91 13.87 14.73
N LEU A 114 -27.84 13.59 13.98
CA LEU A 114 -26.49 14.05 14.33
C LEU A 114 -26.35 15.58 14.22
N VAL A 115 -26.95 16.20 13.20
CA VAL A 115 -26.99 17.67 13.06
C VAL A 115 -27.77 18.30 14.22
N ARG A 116 -28.89 17.72 14.62
CA ARG A 116 -29.63 18.13 15.84
C ARG A 116 -28.80 17.98 17.11
N CYS A 117 -28.00 16.92 17.23
CA CYS A 117 -27.06 16.76 18.34
C CYS A 117 -26.06 17.93 18.39
N LEU A 118 -25.43 18.26 17.25
CA LEU A 118 -24.48 19.38 17.16
C LEU A 118 -25.12 20.73 17.48
N SER A 119 -26.34 20.99 16.99
CA SER A 119 -27.03 22.27 17.25
C SER A 119 -27.33 22.49 18.73
N LEU A 120 -27.81 21.46 19.44
CA LEU A 120 -28.07 21.50 20.88
C LEU A 120 -26.81 21.74 21.72
N LEU A 121 -25.64 21.28 21.25
CA LEU A 121 -24.37 21.34 21.98
C LEU A 121 -23.51 22.54 21.60
N ARG A 122 -23.82 23.24 20.51
CA ARG A 122 -22.99 24.32 19.94
C ARG A 122 -22.54 25.36 20.96
N PRO A 123 -23.41 25.89 21.85
CA PRO A 123 -23.00 26.91 22.83
C PRO A 123 -21.99 26.39 23.87
N TYR A 124 -21.91 25.07 24.04
CA TYR A 124 -21.17 24.40 25.10
C TYR A 124 -20.06 23.49 24.56
N ARG A 125 -19.74 23.55 23.26
CA ARG A 125 -18.90 22.56 22.56
C ARG A 125 -17.51 22.32 23.18
N LEU A 126 -16.94 23.32 23.86
CA LEU A 126 -15.64 23.21 24.55
C LEU A 126 -15.76 22.79 26.02
N SER A 127 -16.96 22.71 26.58
CA SER A 127 -17.17 22.35 27.99
C SER A 127 -16.85 20.87 28.25
N LEU A 128 -16.40 20.58 29.48
CA LEU A 128 -16.10 19.21 29.96
C LEU A 128 -17.24 18.23 29.71
N GLY A 129 -18.50 18.67 29.84
CA GLY A 129 -19.68 17.84 29.66
C GLY A 129 -20.08 17.58 28.21
N CYS A 130 -19.62 18.37 27.25
CA CYS A 130 -20.08 18.32 25.86
C CYS A 130 -19.03 17.82 24.88
N VAL A 131 -17.76 18.19 25.06
CA VAL A 131 -16.74 18.11 24.00
C VAL A 131 -16.59 16.70 23.41
N SER A 132 -16.65 15.68 24.27
CA SER A 132 -16.58 14.27 23.85
C SER A 132 -17.73 13.88 22.92
N LEU A 133 -18.96 14.30 23.24
CA LEU A 133 -20.14 14.04 22.42
C LEU A 133 -20.10 14.82 21.10
N TYR A 134 -19.67 16.08 21.15
CA TYR A 134 -19.57 16.93 19.97
C TYR A 134 -18.60 16.36 18.94
N ILE A 135 -17.39 15.98 19.37
CA ILE A 135 -16.37 15.34 18.53
C ILE A 135 -16.90 14.00 17.98
N GLN A 136 -17.58 13.19 18.80
CA GLN A 136 -18.18 11.93 18.32
C GLN A 136 -19.24 12.16 17.24
N ALA A 137 -20.11 13.16 17.41
CA ALA A 137 -21.12 13.49 16.40
C ALA A 137 -20.48 14.01 15.10
N GLN A 138 -19.46 14.87 15.18
CA GLN A 138 -18.69 15.31 14.01
C GLN A 138 -17.98 14.16 13.31
N ASN A 139 -17.37 13.23 14.06
CA ASN A 139 -16.74 12.05 13.48
C ASN A 139 -17.76 11.20 12.72
N ASN A 140 -18.93 10.93 13.30
CA ASN A 140 -19.97 10.14 12.64
C ASN A 140 -20.54 10.83 11.39
N LEU A 141 -20.69 12.17 11.41
CA LEU A 141 -21.03 12.93 10.20
C LEU A 141 -19.92 12.82 9.14
N GLY A 142 -18.66 12.94 9.56
CA GLY A 142 -17.51 12.74 8.67
C GLY A 142 -17.51 11.37 7.99
N ILE A 143 -17.79 10.31 8.75
CA ILE A 143 -17.90 8.93 8.24
C ILE A 143 -19.08 8.81 7.26
N LEU A 144 -20.26 9.26 7.66
CA LEU A 144 -21.47 9.22 6.85
C LEU A 144 -21.29 9.93 5.50
N TRP A 145 -20.69 11.12 5.49
CA TRP A 145 -20.44 11.86 4.26
C TRP A 145 -19.35 11.20 3.40
N SER A 146 -18.35 10.57 4.03
CA SER A 146 -17.33 9.80 3.32
C SER A 146 -17.94 8.59 2.59
N GLU A 147 -18.88 7.89 3.24
CA GLU A 147 -19.59 6.73 2.65
C GLU A 147 -20.54 7.13 1.51
N ARG A 148 -21.00 8.38 1.50
CA ARG A 148 -21.77 8.97 0.37
C ARG A 148 -20.89 9.52 -0.75
N GLU A 149 -19.57 9.31 -0.70
CA GLU A 149 -18.59 9.82 -1.67
C GLU A 149 -18.49 11.37 -1.71
N GLU A 150 -19.01 12.06 -0.70
CA GLU A 150 -18.95 13.52 -0.54
C GLU A 150 -17.72 13.90 0.31
N ILE A 151 -16.54 13.73 -0.29
CA ILE A 151 -15.26 13.70 0.43
C ILE A 151 -14.88 15.07 1.04
N GLU A 152 -15.17 16.18 0.37
CA GLU A 152 -14.91 17.53 0.88
C GLU A 152 -15.73 17.83 2.14
N THR A 153 -16.98 17.40 2.14
CA THR A 153 -17.91 17.53 3.28
C THR A 153 -17.43 16.69 4.45
N ALA A 154 -17.07 15.43 4.19
CA ALA A 154 -16.47 14.52 5.17
C ALA A 154 -15.21 15.10 5.81
N ARG A 155 -14.30 15.63 4.98
CA ARG A 155 -13.08 16.29 5.42
C ARG A 155 -13.37 17.45 6.36
N THR A 156 -14.35 18.29 6.04
CA THR A 156 -14.65 19.48 6.83
C THR A 156 -15.11 19.12 8.25
N TYR A 157 -15.98 18.11 8.39
CA TYR A 157 -16.39 17.60 9.70
C TYR A 157 -15.21 17.01 10.49
N LEU A 158 -14.37 16.19 9.85
CA LEU A 158 -13.26 15.52 10.51
C LEU A 158 -12.14 16.49 10.92
N GLU A 159 -11.80 17.48 10.09
CA GLU A 159 -10.83 18.53 10.43
C GLU A 159 -11.35 19.44 11.54
N SER A 160 -12.65 19.75 11.55
CA SER A 160 -13.27 20.51 12.64
C SER A 160 -13.20 19.74 13.96
N SER A 161 -13.43 18.43 13.92
CA SER A 161 -13.30 17.52 15.07
C SER A 161 -11.86 17.46 15.61
N GLU A 162 -10.86 17.34 14.73
CA GLU A 162 -9.44 17.40 15.10
C GLU A 162 -9.07 18.75 15.73
N ALA A 163 -9.54 19.84 15.14
CA ALA A 163 -9.28 21.19 15.64
C ALA A 163 -9.89 21.41 17.02
N LEU A 164 -11.11 20.93 17.25
CA LEU A 164 -11.78 21.01 18.55
C LEU A 164 -11.06 20.17 19.61
N TYR A 165 -10.63 18.95 19.27
CA TYR A 165 -9.81 18.13 20.15
C TYR A 165 -8.53 18.87 20.57
N SER A 166 -7.80 19.40 19.58
CA SER A 166 -6.55 20.13 19.80
C SER A 166 -6.75 21.38 20.66
N GLN A 167 -7.85 22.11 20.42
CA GLN A 167 -8.22 23.28 21.21
C GLN A 167 -8.50 22.88 22.67
N TYR A 168 -9.32 21.86 22.88
CA TYR A 168 -9.70 21.38 24.21
C TYR A 168 -8.49 20.90 25.03
N MET A 169 -7.61 20.11 24.42
CA MET A 169 -6.41 19.60 25.08
C MET A 169 -5.42 20.71 25.44
N LYS A 170 -5.38 21.79 24.68
CA LYS A 170 -4.53 22.96 24.94
C LYS A 170 -5.09 23.87 26.03
N GLU A 171 -6.40 24.12 26.02
CA GLU A 171 -7.04 25.11 26.91
C GLU A 171 -7.44 24.52 28.26
N ILE A 172 -7.91 23.27 28.28
CA ILE A 172 -8.51 22.63 29.46
C ILE A 172 -7.74 21.37 29.86
N GLY A 173 -7.58 20.42 28.93
CA GLY A 173 -6.77 19.21 29.12
C GLY A 173 -7.25 18.20 30.16
N SER A 174 -8.36 18.45 30.86
CA SER A 174 -8.97 17.51 31.80
C SER A 174 -9.75 16.40 31.07
N PRO A 175 -9.91 15.19 31.65
CA PRO A 175 -10.72 14.13 31.02
C PRO A 175 -12.20 14.53 30.91
N PRO A 176 -12.78 14.65 29.70
CA PRO A 176 -14.17 15.05 29.53
C PRO A 176 -15.14 13.95 29.94
N LEU A 177 -16.39 14.30 30.24
CA LEU A 177 -17.43 13.31 30.52
C LEU A 177 -17.72 12.48 29.26
N ASP A 178 -17.84 11.17 29.44
CA ASP A 178 -18.38 10.29 28.40
C ASP A 178 -19.88 10.57 28.22
N PRO A 179 -20.42 10.55 26.99
CA PRO A 179 -21.84 10.84 26.74
C PRO A 179 -22.82 10.04 27.60
N THR A 180 -22.47 8.79 27.93
CA THR A 180 -23.34 7.91 28.72
C THR A 180 -23.45 8.33 30.18
N GLU A 181 -22.48 9.07 30.71
CA GLU A 181 -22.45 9.50 32.12
C GLU A 181 -23.52 10.53 32.47
N HIS A 182 -24.10 11.22 31.48
CA HIS A 182 -25.21 12.17 31.69
C HIS A 182 -26.48 11.52 32.23
N PHE A 183 -26.56 10.19 32.14
CA PHE A 183 -27.66 9.36 32.64
C PHE A 183 -27.29 8.52 33.87
N LEU A 184 -26.03 8.53 34.30
CA LEU A 184 -25.56 7.72 35.43
C LEU A 184 -25.60 8.53 36.74
N PRO A 185 -25.95 7.88 37.88
CA PRO A 185 -25.74 8.49 39.19
C PRO A 185 -24.24 8.62 39.47
N GLU A 186 -23.88 9.52 40.39
CA GLU A 186 -22.47 9.83 40.71
C GLU A 186 -21.64 8.59 41.08
N GLU A 187 -22.27 7.61 41.72
CA GLU A 187 -21.64 6.36 42.19
C GLU A 187 -21.30 5.38 41.05
N GLU A 188 -21.96 5.50 39.88
CA GLU A 188 -21.79 4.63 38.71
C GLU A 188 -20.99 5.32 37.59
N LYS A 189 -20.55 6.57 37.80
CA LYS A 189 -19.78 7.32 36.80
C LYS A 189 -18.39 6.73 36.58
N LEU A 190 -17.84 7.00 35.40
CA LEU A 190 -16.53 6.52 35.02
C LEU A 190 -15.45 7.24 35.81
N THR A 191 -14.38 6.53 36.09
CA THR A 191 -13.15 7.11 36.62
C THR A 191 -12.51 8.05 35.59
N GLU A 192 -11.69 8.99 36.05
CA GLU A 192 -10.94 9.89 35.15
C GLU A 192 -10.08 9.12 34.14
N GLN A 193 -9.49 8.00 34.55
CA GLN A 193 -8.69 7.15 33.66
C GLN A 193 -9.52 6.52 32.54
N GLU A 194 -10.73 6.03 32.86
CA GLU A 194 -11.66 5.49 31.85
C GLU A 194 -12.14 6.57 30.89
N ARG A 195 -12.46 7.77 31.40
CA ARG A 195 -12.82 8.93 30.56
C ARG A 195 -11.72 9.30 29.60
N SER A 196 -10.48 9.44 30.08
CA SER A 196 -9.32 9.70 29.23
C SER A 196 -9.19 8.63 28.15
N LYS A 197 -9.24 7.34 28.52
CA LYS A 197 -9.09 6.25 27.56
C LYS A 197 -10.15 6.29 26.46
N ARG A 198 -11.41 6.54 26.82
CA ARG A 198 -12.51 6.64 25.84
C ARG A 198 -12.37 7.87 24.94
N PHE A 199 -11.99 9.02 25.50
CA PHE A 199 -11.78 10.23 24.73
C PHE A 199 -10.61 10.11 23.73
N GLU A 200 -9.50 9.51 24.15
CA GLU A 200 -8.36 9.24 23.27
C GLU A 200 -8.73 8.23 22.15
N LYS A 201 -9.63 7.28 22.42
CA LYS A 201 -10.17 6.36 21.40
C LYS A 201 -10.98 7.11 20.34
N VAL A 202 -11.84 8.05 20.76
CA VAL A 202 -12.60 8.92 19.84
C VAL A 202 -11.67 9.73 18.95
N TYR A 203 -10.61 10.32 19.50
CA TYR A 203 -9.65 11.07 18.71
C TYR A 203 -8.82 10.18 17.77
N THR A 204 -8.42 8.99 18.22
CA THR A 204 -7.72 8.02 17.34
C THR A 204 -8.60 7.59 16.17
N HIS A 205 -9.90 7.44 16.40
CA HIS A 205 -10.88 7.14 15.36
C HIS A 205 -11.02 8.29 14.34
N ASN A 206 -10.99 9.55 14.81
CA ASN A 206 -10.95 10.72 13.92
C ASN A 206 -9.75 10.68 12.96
N LEU A 207 -8.53 10.43 13.49
CA LEU A 207 -7.33 10.36 12.66
C LEU A 207 -7.38 9.21 11.64
N TYR A 208 -7.95 8.07 12.02
CA TYR A 208 -8.14 6.93 11.12
C TYR A 208 -8.99 7.30 9.89
N TYR A 209 -10.10 8.01 10.08
CA TYR A 209 -10.94 8.44 8.96
C TYR A 209 -10.36 9.62 8.19
N LEU A 210 -9.60 10.53 8.84
CA LEU A 210 -8.83 11.54 8.11
C LEU A 210 -7.85 10.88 7.15
N ALA A 211 -7.22 9.76 7.53
CA ALA A 211 -6.35 9.01 6.63
C ALA A 211 -7.10 8.52 5.38
N GLN A 212 -8.29 7.95 5.54
CA GLN A 212 -9.12 7.47 4.43
C GLN A 212 -9.60 8.60 3.52
N VAL A 213 -10.13 9.69 4.10
CA VAL A 213 -10.58 10.87 3.35
C VAL A 213 -9.43 11.44 2.53
N TYR A 214 -8.25 11.62 3.13
CA TYR A 214 -7.09 12.12 2.38
C TYR A 214 -6.56 11.14 1.33
N GLN A 215 -6.76 9.83 1.52
CA GLN A 215 -6.46 8.82 0.50
C GLN A 215 -7.40 8.96 -0.71
N HIS A 216 -8.71 9.15 -0.48
CA HIS A 216 -9.69 9.39 -1.55
C HIS A 216 -9.44 10.69 -2.31
N MET A 217 -8.90 11.71 -1.65
CA MET A 217 -8.48 12.97 -2.28
C MET A 217 -7.11 12.88 -2.99
N GLU A 218 -6.52 11.68 -3.09
CA GLU A 218 -5.16 11.45 -3.64
C GLU A 218 -4.04 12.25 -2.93
N MET A 219 -4.31 12.74 -1.72
CA MET A 219 -3.35 13.46 -0.88
C MET A 219 -2.51 12.47 -0.07
N PHE A 220 -1.78 11.60 -0.76
CA PHE A 220 -1.15 10.41 -0.18
C PHE A 220 -0.19 10.71 0.98
N GLU A 221 0.53 11.85 0.97
CA GLU A 221 1.44 12.22 2.06
C GLU A 221 0.70 12.55 3.36
N LYS A 222 -0.44 13.24 3.27
CA LYS A 222 -1.30 13.48 4.43
C LYS A 222 -1.94 12.19 4.92
N ALA A 223 -2.46 11.37 3.99
CA ALA A 223 -3.04 10.08 4.33
C ALA A 223 -2.05 9.21 5.11
N ALA A 224 -0.81 9.07 4.63
CA ALA A 224 0.24 8.32 5.31
C ALA A 224 0.61 8.91 6.69
N HIS A 225 0.62 10.23 6.84
CA HIS A 225 0.84 10.88 8.14
C HIS A 225 -0.25 10.50 9.15
N TYR A 226 -1.53 10.57 8.75
CA TYR A 226 -2.64 10.16 9.61
C TYR A 226 -2.64 8.64 9.90
N CYS A 227 -2.29 7.80 8.93
CA CYS A 227 -2.09 6.36 9.16
C CYS A 227 -1.03 6.11 10.24
N HIS A 228 0.13 6.79 10.13
CA HIS A 228 1.20 6.66 11.11
C HIS A 228 0.74 7.10 12.50
N SER A 229 0.13 8.28 12.60
CA SER A 229 -0.38 8.82 13.87
C SER A 229 -1.44 7.90 14.50
N THR A 230 -2.31 7.31 13.69
CA THR A 230 -3.31 6.33 14.13
C THR A 230 -2.63 5.09 14.73
N LEU A 231 -1.70 4.47 14.01
CA LEU A 231 -0.98 3.27 14.48
C LEU A 231 -0.18 3.54 15.75
N LYS A 232 0.46 4.71 15.84
CA LYS A 232 1.19 5.14 17.03
C LYS A 232 0.27 5.24 18.25
N ARG A 233 -0.86 5.93 18.11
CA ARG A 233 -1.84 6.10 19.20
C ARG A 233 -2.47 4.78 19.63
N GLN A 234 -2.73 3.88 18.68
CA GLN A 234 -3.21 2.54 18.99
C GLN A 234 -2.25 1.78 19.93
N LEU A 235 -0.93 1.89 19.70
CA LEU A 235 0.07 1.33 20.63
C LEU A 235 0.09 2.05 21.97
N GLU A 236 0.07 3.39 21.98
CA GLU A 236 0.11 4.20 23.21
C GLU A 236 -1.07 3.90 24.15
N HIS A 237 -2.24 3.59 23.60
CA HIS A 237 -3.46 3.30 24.36
C HIS A 237 -3.79 1.81 24.47
N ASN A 238 -2.90 0.91 24.00
CA ASN A 238 -3.12 -0.54 23.98
C ASN A 238 -4.49 -0.94 23.39
N ALA A 239 -4.92 -0.27 22.32
CA ALA A 239 -6.24 -0.42 21.71
C ALA A 239 -6.11 -0.91 20.26
N TYR A 240 -5.67 -2.16 20.09
CA TYR A 240 -5.48 -2.77 18.77
C TYR A 240 -5.56 -4.29 18.83
N HIS A 241 -5.86 -4.90 17.67
CA HIS A 241 -5.65 -6.32 17.44
C HIS A 241 -4.25 -6.52 16.82
N PRO A 242 -3.33 -7.33 17.39
CA PRO A 242 -1.94 -7.43 16.93
C PRO A 242 -1.79 -7.78 15.46
N MET A 243 -2.63 -8.68 14.95
CA MET A 243 -2.57 -9.12 13.57
C MET A 243 -2.93 -8.00 12.58
N GLU A 244 -4.00 -7.26 12.88
CA GLU A 244 -4.48 -6.16 12.02
C GLU A 244 -3.56 -4.94 12.12
N TRP A 245 -3.06 -4.64 13.32
CA TRP A 245 -2.06 -3.60 13.52
C TRP A 245 -0.81 -3.87 12.69
N ALA A 246 -0.31 -5.11 12.72
CA ALA A 246 0.88 -5.49 11.97
C ALA A 246 0.69 -5.39 10.46
N ILE A 247 -0.48 -5.78 9.93
CA ILE A 247 -0.80 -5.64 8.51
C ILE A 247 -0.90 -4.18 8.09
N ASN A 248 -1.52 -3.34 8.92
CA ASN A 248 -1.61 -1.91 8.65
C ASN A 248 -0.21 -1.25 8.66
N ALA A 249 0.65 -1.60 9.60
CA ALA A 249 2.04 -1.15 9.62
C ALA A 249 2.84 -1.65 8.41
N ALA A 250 2.71 -2.93 8.03
CA ALA A 250 3.36 -3.49 6.84
C ALA A 250 2.87 -2.80 5.55
N THR A 251 1.58 -2.51 5.45
CA THR A 251 1.00 -1.78 4.31
C THR A 251 1.53 -0.35 4.23
N LEU A 252 1.62 0.35 5.38
CA LEU A 252 2.20 1.69 5.44
C LEU A 252 3.67 1.72 4.98
N SER A 253 4.42 0.63 5.17
CA SER A 253 5.79 0.53 4.64
C SER A 253 5.85 0.66 3.12
N GLN A 254 4.83 0.20 2.38
CA GLN A 254 4.82 0.24 0.91
C GLN A 254 4.72 1.69 0.40
N PHE A 255 3.99 2.55 1.10
CA PHE A 255 4.00 3.99 0.83
C PHE A 255 5.41 4.57 0.97
N TYR A 256 6.09 4.28 2.09
CA TYR A 256 7.45 4.79 2.33
C TYR A 256 8.47 4.22 1.33
N ILE A 257 8.35 2.96 0.93
CA ILE A 257 9.20 2.34 -0.11
C ILE A 257 9.06 3.10 -1.44
N ASN A 258 7.84 3.41 -1.85
CA ASN A 258 7.58 4.15 -3.10
C ASN A 258 8.11 5.60 -3.05
N LYS A 259 8.23 6.18 -1.85
CA LYS A 259 8.88 7.48 -1.61
C LYS A 259 10.40 7.38 -1.38
N LEU A 260 10.98 6.18 -1.48
CA LEU A 260 12.39 5.88 -1.18
C LEU A 260 12.82 6.20 0.26
N CYS A 261 11.86 6.30 1.18
CA CYS A 261 12.05 6.49 2.62
C CYS A 261 12.32 5.13 3.31
N PHE A 262 13.47 4.52 3.01
CA PHE A 262 13.77 3.14 3.43
C PHE A 262 13.97 2.97 4.94
N MET A 263 14.30 4.03 5.68
CA MET A 263 14.38 3.97 7.15
C MET A 263 12.99 3.79 7.76
N GLU A 264 12.05 4.62 7.35
CA GLU A 264 10.65 4.61 7.79
C GLU A 264 9.96 3.33 7.36
N ALA A 265 10.19 2.87 6.12
CA ALA A 265 9.68 1.58 5.65
C ALA A 265 10.18 0.41 6.49
N ARG A 266 11.49 0.37 6.78
CA ARG A 266 12.09 -0.66 7.65
C ARG A 266 11.50 -0.61 9.05
N HIS A 267 11.31 0.59 9.59
CA HIS A 267 10.72 0.79 10.91
C HIS A 267 9.31 0.21 10.99
N CYS A 268 8.47 0.52 10.01
CA CYS A 268 7.11 -0.01 9.91
C CYS A 268 7.10 -1.54 9.81
N LEU A 269 7.95 -2.13 8.97
CA LEU A 269 8.03 -3.59 8.81
C LEU A 269 8.61 -4.29 10.05
N SER A 270 9.58 -3.68 10.71
CA SER A 270 10.16 -4.20 11.95
C SER A 270 9.13 -4.17 13.08
N ALA A 271 8.39 -3.08 13.20
CA ALA A 271 7.26 -2.96 14.12
C ALA A 271 6.16 -3.98 13.82
N ALA A 272 5.82 -4.16 12.54
CA ALA A 272 4.87 -5.18 12.10
C ALA A 272 5.30 -6.58 12.57
N ASN A 273 6.56 -6.98 12.33
CA ASN A 273 7.08 -8.27 12.78
C ASN A 273 7.02 -8.46 14.30
N VAL A 274 7.39 -7.43 15.07
CA VAL A 274 7.37 -7.50 16.54
C VAL A 274 5.95 -7.66 17.05
N ILE A 275 5.02 -6.83 16.60
CA ILE A 275 3.62 -6.87 17.03
C ILE A 275 2.93 -8.15 16.54
N PHE A 276 3.17 -8.57 15.30
CA PHE A 276 2.64 -9.81 14.76
C PHE A 276 3.10 -11.04 15.58
N GLY A 277 4.36 -11.05 16.02
CA GLY A 277 4.92 -12.09 16.90
C GLY A 277 4.33 -12.13 18.32
N GLN A 278 3.51 -11.14 18.68
CA GLN A 278 2.74 -11.09 19.93
C GLN A 278 1.31 -11.64 19.77
N THR A 279 0.88 -11.99 18.56
CA THR A 279 -0.43 -12.62 18.31
C THR A 279 -0.58 -13.87 19.18
N GLY A 280 -1.70 -13.97 19.90
CA GLY A 280 -1.99 -15.05 20.85
C GLY A 280 -1.30 -14.93 22.23
N LYS A 281 -0.40 -13.95 22.43
CA LYS A 281 0.25 -13.70 23.73
C LYS A 281 -0.40 -12.56 24.51
N ILE A 282 -1.02 -11.61 23.83
CA ILE A 282 -1.71 -10.48 24.45
C ILE A 282 -3.11 -10.96 24.90
N PRO A 283 -3.48 -10.79 26.19
CA PRO A 283 -4.84 -11.08 26.64
C PRO A 283 -5.84 -10.23 25.87
N ALA A 284 -6.90 -10.84 25.33
CA ALA A 284 -8.01 -10.08 24.79
C ALA A 284 -8.60 -9.20 25.91
N THR A 285 -8.73 -7.91 25.62
CA THR A 285 -9.41 -6.95 26.49
C THR A 285 -10.79 -6.63 25.91
N GLU A 286 -11.67 -6.00 26.68
CA GLU A 286 -12.97 -5.53 26.17
C GLU A 286 -12.86 -4.57 24.97
N ASP A 287 -11.68 -3.94 24.78
CA ASP A 287 -11.40 -3.04 23.66
C ASP A 287 -10.71 -3.74 22.47
N THR A 288 -10.32 -5.01 22.62
CA THR A 288 -9.69 -5.76 21.53
C THR A 288 -10.78 -6.17 20.53
N PRO A 289 -10.72 -5.69 19.28
CA PRO A 289 -11.70 -6.10 18.28
C PRO A 289 -11.71 -7.61 18.09
N GLU A 290 -12.89 -8.22 18.08
CA GLU A 290 -13.03 -9.63 17.69
C GLU A 290 -12.68 -9.77 16.20
N VAL A 291 -12.04 -10.88 15.86
CA VAL A 291 -11.67 -11.17 14.48
C VAL A 291 -12.67 -12.17 13.92
N GLU A 292 -13.30 -11.81 12.82
CA GLU A 292 -14.16 -12.72 12.07
C GLU A 292 -13.30 -13.73 11.28
N GLY A 293 -13.69 -15.00 11.30
CA GLY A 293 -13.09 -16.06 10.47
C GLY A 293 -12.25 -17.11 11.22
N ASP A 294 -11.63 -18.01 10.44
CA ASP A 294 -10.74 -19.06 10.95
C ASP A 294 -9.38 -18.45 11.32
N VAL A 295 -9.17 -18.25 12.63
CA VAL A 295 -7.99 -17.55 13.18
C VAL A 295 -6.66 -18.16 12.69
N PRO A 296 -6.46 -19.50 12.68
CA PRO A 296 -5.31 -20.13 12.03
C PRO A 296 -5.08 -19.74 10.56
N GLU A 297 -6.11 -19.82 9.71
CA GLU A 297 -5.97 -19.51 8.28
C GLU A 297 -5.60 -18.04 8.08
N LEU A 298 -6.31 -17.14 8.77
CA LEU A 298 -6.04 -15.71 8.73
C LEU A 298 -4.63 -15.38 9.23
N TYR A 299 -4.15 -16.04 10.29
CA TYR A 299 -2.79 -15.88 10.77
C TYR A 299 -1.77 -16.20 9.68
N HIS A 300 -1.92 -17.34 9.00
CA HIS A 300 -1.01 -17.72 7.92
C HIS A 300 -1.10 -16.78 6.70
N GLN A 301 -2.30 -16.32 6.36
CA GLN A 301 -2.51 -15.31 5.34
C GLN A 301 -1.73 -14.03 5.65
N ARG A 302 -1.97 -13.46 6.83
CA ARG A 302 -1.34 -12.20 7.25
C ARG A 302 0.18 -12.33 7.33
N LYS A 303 0.69 -13.48 7.79
CA LYS A 303 2.13 -13.77 7.76
C LYS A 303 2.68 -13.68 6.34
N GLY A 304 1.99 -14.26 5.37
CA GLY A 304 2.36 -14.19 3.95
C GLY A 304 2.32 -12.76 3.40
N GLU A 305 1.30 -11.97 3.76
CA GLU A 305 1.15 -10.57 3.33
C GLU A 305 2.28 -9.68 3.85
N ILE A 306 2.66 -9.83 5.13
CA ILE A 306 3.82 -9.14 5.71
C ILE A 306 5.11 -9.57 5.00
N ALA A 307 5.27 -10.87 4.72
CA ALA A 307 6.42 -11.38 3.98
C ALA A 307 6.52 -10.75 2.58
N ARG A 308 5.40 -10.60 1.84
CA ARG A 308 5.37 -9.88 0.55
C ARG A 308 5.85 -8.44 0.68
N CYS A 309 5.44 -7.73 1.73
CA CYS A 309 5.90 -6.37 1.98
C CYS A 309 7.42 -6.30 2.20
N TRP A 310 8.01 -7.27 2.91
CA TRP A 310 9.46 -7.39 3.07
C TRP A 310 10.19 -7.74 1.77
N ILE A 311 9.61 -8.58 0.91
CA ILE A 311 10.18 -8.89 -0.41
C ILE A 311 10.28 -7.61 -1.24
N LYS A 312 9.21 -6.82 -1.28
CA LYS A 312 9.20 -5.52 -1.98
C LYS A 312 10.20 -4.54 -1.41
N TYR A 313 10.34 -4.48 -0.08
CA TYR A 313 11.37 -3.68 0.58
C TYR A 313 12.78 -4.02 0.08
N CYS A 314 13.14 -5.31 0.13
CA CYS A 314 14.47 -5.77 -0.29
C CYS A 314 14.71 -5.51 -1.78
N LEU A 315 13.72 -5.83 -2.61
CA LEU A 315 13.80 -5.69 -4.06
C LEU A 315 13.96 -4.21 -4.47
N THR A 316 13.11 -3.32 -3.95
CA THR A 316 13.14 -1.89 -4.29
C THR A 316 14.41 -1.23 -3.79
N LEU A 317 14.92 -1.58 -2.62
CA LEU A 317 16.19 -1.05 -2.11
C LEU A 317 17.37 -1.45 -3.01
N MET A 318 17.42 -2.71 -3.45
CA MET A 318 18.45 -3.19 -4.37
C MET A 318 18.31 -2.55 -5.77
N GLN A 319 17.08 -2.40 -6.28
CA GLN A 319 16.83 -1.79 -7.59
C GLN A 319 17.17 -0.30 -7.59
N ASN A 320 16.86 0.41 -6.51
CA ASN A 320 17.22 1.81 -6.37
C ASN A 320 18.76 2.00 -6.36
N ALA A 321 19.48 1.07 -5.72
CA ALA A 321 20.93 1.04 -5.77
C ALA A 321 21.46 0.75 -7.19
N GLN A 322 20.89 -0.22 -7.90
CA GLN A 322 21.22 -0.50 -9.30
C GLN A 322 21.04 0.74 -10.18
N LEU A 323 19.89 1.40 -10.11
CA LEU A 323 19.60 2.61 -10.90
C LEU A 323 20.62 3.73 -10.64
N SER A 324 21.09 3.85 -9.40
CA SER A 324 22.09 4.87 -9.02
C SER A 324 23.50 4.56 -9.52
N MET A 325 23.79 3.32 -9.93
CA MET A 325 25.14 2.84 -10.29
C MET A 325 25.24 2.23 -11.69
N GLN A 326 24.17 2.22 -12.47
CA GLN A 326 24.21 1.70 -13.84
C GLN A 326 24.73 2.75 -14.83
N ASP A 327 25.48 2.31 -15.83
CA ASP A 327 25.87 3.09 -17.00
C ASP A 327 24.76 3.09 -18.07
N ASN A 328 25.04 3.68 -19.24
CA ASN A 328 24.07 3.78 -20.34
C ASN A 328 23.73 2.43 -20.99
N ILE A 329 24.50 1.36 -20.73
CA ILE A 329 24.24 0.01 -21.25
C ILE A 329 23.72 -0.95 -20.16
N GLY A 330 23.51 -0.46 -18.94
CA GLY A 330 22.97 -1.22 -17.81
C GLY A 330 24.02 -1.99 -17.00
N GLU A 331 25.31 -1.75 -17.23
CA GLU A 331 26.41 -2.34 -16.48
C GLU A 331 26.85 -1.47 -15.30
N LEU A 332 27.58 -2.06 -14.36
CA LEU A 332 28.03 -1.37 -13.14
C LEU A 332 29.09 -0.32 -13.47
N ASP A 333 28.76 0.94 -13.18
CA ASP A 333 29.65 2.09 -13.27
C ASP A 333 30.49 2.21 -11.98
N LEU A 334 31.79 1.93 -12.10
CA LEU A 334 32.73 1.93 -10.98
C LEU A 334 33.03 3.34 -10.45
N ASP A 335 32.88 4.37 -11.28
CA ASP A 335 33.10 5.75 -10.87
C ASP A 335 31.92 6.21 -10.01
N LYS A 336 30.67 5.99 -10.47
CA LYS A 336 29.46 6.25 -9.65
C LYS A 336 29.46 5.46 -8.36
N GLN A 337 29.86 4.18 -8.39
CA GLN A 337 29.99 3.35 -7.19
C GLN A 337 30.99 3.97 -6.19
N SER A 338 32.11 4.49 -6.67
CA SER A 338 33.13 5.13 -5.84
C SER A 338 32.65 6.45 -5.24
N GLU A 339 31.92 7.25 -6.02
CA GLU A 339 31.28 8.49 -5.54
C GLU A 339 30.25 8.21 -4.45
N LEU A 340 29.39 7.20 -4.62
CA LEU A 340 28.39 6.82 -3.61
C LEU A 340 29.04 6.29 -2.33
N ARG A 341 30.17 5.57 -2.42
CA ARG A 341 30.95 5.17 -1.22
C ARG A 341 31.45 6.39 -0.46
N ALA A 342 31.89 7.44 -1.17
CA ALA A 342 32.34 8.68 -0.55
C ALA A 342 31.18 9.49 0.05
N LEU A 343 30.02 9.52 -0.62
CA LEU A 343 28.81 10.20 -0.14
C LEU A 343 28.24 9.53 1.11
N ARG A 344 28.14 8.19 1.13
CA ARG A 344 27.63 7.42 2.27
C ARG A 344 28.38 7.74 3.57
N LYS A 345 29.69 7.98 3.48
CA LYS A 345 30.50 8.36 4.64
C LYS A 345 30.05 9.69 5.25
N LYS A 346 29.50 10.61 4.47
CA LYS A 346 28.97 11.91 4.94
C LYS A 346 27.53 11.77 5.44
N GLU A 347 26.69 11.01 4.74
CA GLU A 347 25.29 10.80 5.12
C GLU A 347 25.16 10.13 6.51
N LEU A 348 26.05 9.19 6.84
CA LEU A 348 26.10 8.54 8.14
C LEU A 348 26.34 9.53 9.30
N ASP A 349 27.03 10.65 9.06
CA ASP A 349 27.25 11.68 10.08
C ASP A 349 25.99 12.53 10.33
N GLU A 350 25.13 12.69 9.31
CA GLU A 350 23.88 13.46 9.39
C GLU A 350 22.69 12.63 9.90
N GLU A 351 22.78 11.31 9.81
CA GLU A 351 21.74 10.35 10.15
C GLU A 351 21.22 10.50 11.59
N GLU A 352 22.11 10.72 12.56
CA GLU A 352 21.69 10.79 13.97
C GLU A 352 20.67 11.93 14.20
N SER A 353 20.75 13.00 13.40
CA SER A 353 19.78 14.11 13.43
C SER A 353 18.44 13.74 12.78
N VAL A 354 18.46 12.93 11.72
CA VAL A 354 17.24 12.48 11.03
C VAL A 354 16.51 11.46 11.88
N ARG A 355 17.22 10.48 12.47
CA ARG A 355 16.64 9.45 13.34
C ARG A 355 15.95 10.05 14.57
N LYS A 356 16.47 11.16 15.11
CA LYS A 356 15.84 11.88 16.23
C LYS A 356 14.56 12.62 15.85
N ARG A 357 14.37 12.93 14.56
CA ARG A 357 13.16 13.61 14.04
C ARG A 357 12.13 12.63 13.48
N ALA A 358 12.56 11.44 13.08
CA ALA A 358 11.69 10.38 12.60
C ALA A 358 10.72 9.94 13.72
N VAL A 359 9.45 9.80 13.37
CA VAL A 359 8.42 9.31 14.29
C VAL A 359 8.63 7.82 14.51
N GLN A 360 8.65 7.40 15.78
CA GLN A 360 8.85 6.02 16.19
C GLN A 360 7.57 5.41 16.77
N PHE A 361 7.41 4.11 16.57
CA PHE A 361 6.38 3.29 17.19
C PHE A 361 6.81 2.78 18.56
N GLY A 362 5.89 2.85 19.51
CA GLY A 362 6.08 2.32 20.85
C GLY A 362 7.05 3.13 21.73
N THR A 363 7.15 2.72 22.99
CA THR A 363 8.11 3.25 23.97
C THR A 363 8.68 2.10 24.80
N GLY A 364 9.82 2.30 25.45
CA GLY A 364 10.44 1.30 26.34
C GLY A 364 10.76 -0.01 25.63
N GLU A 365 10.34 -1.14 26.23
CA GLU A 365 10.64 -2.50 25.74
C GLU A 365 10.18 -2.75 24.30
N LEU A 366 9.06 -2.15 23.89
CA LEU A 366 8.57 -2.29 22.51
C LEU A 366 9.52 -1.60 21.51
N CYS A 367 10.01 -0.41 21.85
CA CYS A 367 10.98 0.31 21.03
C CYS A 367 12.29 -0.50 20.90
N ASP A 368 12.78 -1.06 22.01
CA ASP A 368 13.98 -1.91 22.03
C ASP A 368 13.81 -3.17 21.17
N ALA A 369 12.65 -3.83 21.24
CA ALA A 369 12.34 -4.99 20.43
C ALA A 369 12.30 -4.67 18.93
N ILE A 370 11.75 -3.51 18.56
CA ILE A 370 11.72 -3.02 17.17
C ILE A 370 13.15 -2.75 16.70
N SER A 371 13.94 -2.01 17.48
CA SER A 371 15.34 -1.72 17.12
C SER A 371 16.19 -2.97 16.97
N ALA A 372 15.96 -4.00 17.79
CA ALA A 372 16.66 -5.29 17.64
C ALA A 372 16.35 -6.03 16.32
N VAL A 373 15.19 -5.78 15.71
CA VAL A 373 14.85 -6.27 14.36
C VAL A 373 15.49 -5.38 13.31
N GLU A 374 15.41 -4.05 13.47
CA GLU A 374 16.00 -3.07 12.55
C GLU A 374 17.50 -3.24 12.40
N GLU A 375 18.24 -3.54 13.47
CA GLU A 375 19.69 -3.78 13.44
C GLU A 375 20.11 -4.94 12.54
N LYS A 376 19.19 -5.90 12.30
CA LYS A 376 19.44 -7.06 11.44
C LYS A 376 19.12 -6.77 9.97
N VAL A 377 18.52 -5.62 9.67
CA VAL A 377 18.05 -5.29 8.33
C VAL A 377 18.63 -3.96 7.86
N ARG A 378 19.26 -3.97 6.70
CA ARG A 378 19.87 -2.78 6.12
C ARG A 378 18.82 -1.88 5.48
N TYR A 379 18.92 -0.57 5.71
CA TYR A 379 18.15 0.47 5.00
C TYR A 379 18.99 1.25 3.97
N LEU A 380 20.32 1.18 4.09
CA LEU A 380 21.24 1.80 3.14
C LEU A 380 21.31 0.99 1.85
N ARG A 381 21.35 1.71 0.73
CA ARG A 381 21.58 1.13 -0.60
C ARG A 381 22.82 0.24 -0.60
N PRO A 382 22.75 -1.01 -1.10
CA PRO A 382 23.92 -1.86 -1.25
C PRO A 382 24.87 -1.26 -2.29
N LEU A 383 26.17 -1.22 -1.99
CA LEU A 383 27.19 -0.69 -2.88
C LEU A 383 28.07 -1.77 -3.51
N ASP A 384 27.96 -3.02 -3.07
CA ASP A 384 28.70 -4.16 -3.62
C ASP A 384 27.90 -5.46 -3.51
N PHE A 385 28.51 -6.55 -3.99
CA PHE A 385 27.90 -7.87 -4.02
C PHE A 385 27.55 -8.42 -2.63
N GLU A 386 28.41 -8.21 -1.62
CA GLU A 386 28.17 -8.78 -0.30
C GLU A 386 27.01 -8.05 0.39
N GLU A 387 26.98 -6.72 0.30
CA GLU A 387 25.86 -5.91 0.80
C GLU A 387 24.54 -6.26 0.08
N ALA A 388 24.58 -6.44 -1.24
CA ALA A 388 23.42 -6.86 -2.03
C ALA A 388 22.98 -8.29 -1.66
N ARG A 389 23.92 -9.18 -1.36
CA ARG A 389 23.65 -10.57 -0.99
C ARG A 389 22.93 -10.68 0.36
N GLU A 390 23.24 -9.83 1.33
CA GLU A 390 22.51 -9.77 2.61
C GLU A 390 21.02 -9.49 2.40
N LEU A 391 20.70 -8.46 1.60
CA LEU A 391 19.32 -8.11 1.24
C LEU A 391 18.65 -9.21 0.42
N PHE A 392 19.38 -9.84 -0.51
CA PHE A 392 18.88 -10.96 -1.29
C PHE A 392 18.49 -12.14 -0.39
N LEU A 393 19.33 -12.51 0.59
CA LEU A 393 19.06 -13.63 1.49
C LEU A 393 17.84 -13.36 2.37
N LEU A 394 17.69 -12.11 2.85
CA LEU A 394 16.49 -11.68 3.58
C LEU A 394 15.25 -11.76 2.70
N GLY A 395 15.30 -11.19 1.49
CA GLY A 395 14.19 -11.28 0.53
C GLY A 395 13.84 -12.72 0.17
N GLN A 396 14.84 -13.58 -0.01
CA GLN A 396 14.62 -15.01 -0.27
C GLN A 396 13.97 -15.74 0.90
N HIS A 397 14.35 -15.41 2.14
CA HIS A 397 13.70 -15.95 3.32
C HIS A 397 12.20 -15.62 3.31
N TYR A 398 11.83 -14.36 3.08
CA TYR A 398 10.43 -13.96 3.01
C TYR A 398 9.69 -14.49 1.77
N VAL A 399 10.38 -14.69 0.64
CA VAL A 399 9.81 -15.45 -0.50
C VAL A 399 9.38 -16.84 -0.06
N CYS A 400 10.19 -17.53 0.74
CA CYS A 400 9.84 -18.84 1.25
C CYS A 400 8.62 -18.76 2.17
N GLU A 401 8.57 -17.80 3.10
CA GLU A 401 7.42 -17.61 3.98
C GLU A 401 6.13 -17.27 3.22
N ALA A 402 6.20 -16.36 2.25
CA ALA A 402 5.03 -16.00 1.43
C ALA A 402 4.49 -17.21 0.64
N LYS A 403 5.38 -18.08 0.13
CA LYS A 403 5.00 -19.31 -0.58
C LYS A 403 4.40 -20.41 0.30
N GLU A 404 4.54 -20.33 1.64
CA GLU A 404 3.87 -21.28 2.53
C GLU A 404 2.35 -21.15 2.43
N PHE A 405 1.85 -19.91 2.35
CA PHE A 405 0.43 -19.60 2.23
C PHE A 405 -0.02 -19.40 0.78
N PHE A 406 0.66 -18.53 0.02
CA PHE A 406 0.32 -18.21 -1.37
C PHE A 406 0.81 -19.31 -2.32
N GLN A 407 0.15 -20.46 -2.27
CA GLN A 407 0.39 -21.57 -3.17
C GLN A 407 -0.34 -21.35 -4.49
N ILE A 408 0.14 -21.98 -5.56
CA ILE A 408 -0.48 -21.81 -6.89
C ILE A 408 -1.93 -22.32 -6.92
N ASP A 409 -2.25 -23.34 -6.13
CA ASP A 409 -3.62 -23.79 -5.91
C ASP A 409 -4.28 -22.86 -4.87
N GLY A 410 -5.41 -22.25 -5.25
CA GLY A 410 -6.11 -21.24 -4.43
C GLY A 410 -5.64 -19.79 -4.64
N TYR A 411 -4.33 -19.54 -4.80
CA TYR A 411 -3.76 -18.18 -4.86
C TYR A 411 -2.88 -17.94 -6.11
N VAL A 412 -3.41 -18.27 -7.29
CA VAL A 412 -2.66 -18.27 -8.56
C VAL A 412 -1.90 -16.95 -8.80
N THR A 413 -2.58 -15.80 -8.72
CA THR A 413 -1.97 -14.48 -9.00
C THR A 413 -0.90 -14.13 -7.97
N ASP A 414 -1.20 -14.26 -6.68
CA ASP A 414 -0.26 -13.95 -5.60
C ASP A 414 0.98 -14.86 -5.65
N HIS A 415 0.79 -16.15 -5.94
CA HIS A 415 1.90 -17.10 -6.11
C HIS A 415 2.84 -16.65 -7.24
N ILE A 416 2.27 -16.27 -8.39
CA ILE A 416 3.06 -15.83 -9.55
C ILE A 416 3.84 -14.56 -9.21
N GLU A 417 3.21 -13.58 -8.56
CA GLU A 417 3.88 -12.35 -8.15
C GLU A 417 5.06 -12.63 -7.21
N VAL A 418 4.89 -13.53 -6.24
CA VAL A 418 5.98 -13.95 -5.35
C VAL A 418 7.11 -14.65 -6.12
N VAL A 419 6.79 -15.43 -7.15
CA VAL A 419 7.81 -16.06 -8.02
C VAL A 419 8.50 -15.03 -8.92
N GLN A 420 7.79 -14.05 -9.46
CA GLN A 420 8.35 -12.95 -10.25
C GLN A 420 9.26 -12.08 -9.39
N ASP A 421 8.85 -11.75 -8.16
CA ASP A 421 9.71 -11.04 -7.20
C ASP A 421 10.97 -11.84 -6.87
N HIS A 422 10.85 -13.16 -6.70
CA HIS A 422 12.02 -14.03 -6.50
C HIS A 422 12.96 -14.01 -7.71
N SER A 423 12.41 -14.05 -8.92
CA SER A 423 13.17 -13.88 -10.17
C SER A 423 13.86 -12.50 -10.22
N ALA A 424 13.16 -11.44 -9.84
CA ALA A 424 13.67 -10.08 -9.81
C ALA A 424 14.79 -9.90 -8.78
N LEU A 425 14.70 -10.53 -7.61
CA LEU A 425 15.79 -10.57 -6.61
C LEU A 425 17.09 -11.15 -7.20
N PHE A 426 17.01 -12.26 -7.94
CA PHE A 426 18.18 -12.80 -8.64
C PHE A 426 18.69 -11.89 -9.75
N LYS A 427 17.78 -11.21 -10.48
CA LYS A 427 18.14 -10.27 -11.55
C LYS A 427 18.94 -9.09 -10.99
N VAL A 428 18.46 -8.49 -9.90
CA VAL A 428 19.15 -7.35 -9.32
C VAL A 428 20.43 -7.77 -8.60
N LEU A 429 20.48 -8.95 -7.98
CA LEU A 429 21.73 -9.48 -7.41
C LEU A 429 22.81 -9.69 -8.48
N SER A 430 22.44 -10.14 -9.70
CA SER A 430 23.42 -10.39 -10.76
C SER A 430 24.12 -9.13 -11.25
N PHE A 431 23.50 -7.95 -11.11
CA PHE A 431 24.13 -6.65 -11.41
C PHE A 431 25.39 -6.41 -10.57
N PHE A 432 25.37 -6.79 -9.29
CA PHE A 432 26.50 -6.58 -8.36
C PHE A 432 27.59 -7.65 -8.48
N GLU A 433 27.31 -8.78 -9.11
CA GLU A 433 28.26 -9.89 -9.25
C GLU A 433 29.30 -9.56 -10.32
N ALA A 434 30.60 -9.75 -10.07
CA ALA A 434 31.62 -9.52 -11.11
C ALA A 434 31.85 -10.73 -12.02
N ASP A 435 31.63 -11.94 -11.50
CA ASP A 435 31.85 -13.17 -12.26
C ASP A 435 30.68 -13.48 -13.22
N MET A 436 30.99 -13.46 -14.52
CA MET A 436 30.01 -13.66 -15.59
C MET A 436 29.37 -15.06 -15.59
N GLU A 437 30.07 -16.09 -15.10
CA GLU A 437 29.51 -17.45 -14.97
C GLU A 437 28.51 -17.53 -13.82
N ARG A 438 28.79 -16.87 -12.70
CA ARG A 438 27.88 -16.72 -11.56
C ARG A 438 26.64 -15.94 -11.96
N ARG A 439 26.78 -14.83 -12.70
CA ARG A 439 25.64 -14.12 -13.30
C ARG A 439 24.76 -15.07 -14.13
N CYS A 440 25.37 -15.84 -15.05
CA CYS A 440 24.65 -16.83 -15.84
C CYS A 440 23.89 -17.87 -14.99
N LYS A 441 24.46 -18.33 -13.86
CA LYS A 441 23.77 -19.25 -12.94
C LYS A 441 22.56 -18.61 -12.27
N MET A 442 22.61 -17.31 -11.96
CA MET A 442 21.48 -16.57 -11.40
C MET A 442 20.34 -16.45 -12.42
N HIS A 443 20.62 -16.04 -13.66
CA HIS A 443 19.61 -16.01 -14.72
C HIS A 443 19.05 -17.41 -15.03
N LYS A 444 19.88 -18.46 -14.97
CA LYS A 444 19.41 -19.84 -15.08
C LYS A 444 18.43 -20.21 -13.96
N ARG A 445 18.67 -19.74 -12.72
CA ARG A 445 17.75 -19.96 -11.60
C ARG A 445 16.43 -19.23 -11.81
N ARG A 446 16.45 -18.01 -12.35
CA ARG A 446 15.23 -17.27 -12.76
C ARG A 446 14.39 -18.08 -13.73
N ILE A 447 14.99 -18.57 -14.81
CA ILE A 447 14.31 -19.40 -15.82
C ILE A 447 13.71 -20.64 -15.17
N ALA A 448 14.46 -21.35 -14.33
CA ALA A 448 13.97 -22.57 -13.67
C ALA A 448 12.77 -22.34 -12.74
N MET A 449 12.57 -21.12 -12.24
CA MET A 449 11.42 -20.75 -11.40
C MET A 449 10.22 -20.28 -12.25
N LEU A 450 10.47 -19.59 -13.36
CA LEU A 450 9.44 -19.01 -14.22
C LEU A 450 8.87 -20.00 -15.24
N GLU A 451 9.69 -20.91 -15.78
CA GLU A 451 9.29 -21.83 -16.85
C GLU A 451 8.12 -22.77 -16.45
N PRO A 452 8.07 -23.34 -15.23
CA PRO A 452 6.91 -24.14 -14.79
C PRO A 452 5.58 -23.37 -14.88
N LEU A 453 5.58 -22.08 -14.55
CA LEU A 453 4.38 -21.25 -14.61
C LEU A 453 3.81 -21.14 -16.03
N THR A 454 4.65 -21.23 -17.07
CA THR A 454 4.17 -21.20 -18.46
C THR A 454 3.41 -22.46 -18.89
N VAL A 455 3.54 -23.55 -18.14
CA VAL A 455 2.84 -24.82 -18.37
C VAL A 455 1.55 -24.88 -17.57
N ASP A 456 1.58 -24.38 -16.33
CA ASP A 456 0.48 -24.51 -15.39
C ASP A 456 -0.64 -23.47 -15.62
N LEU A 457 -0.34 -22.35 -16.28
CA LEU A 457 -1.31 -21.28 -16.51
C LEU A 457 -2.13 -21.48 -17.79
N ASN A 458 -3.44 -21.32 -17.68
CA ASN A 458 -4.33 -21.21 -18.83
C ASN A 458 -4.28 -19.79 -19.42
N PRO A 459 -3.73 -19.59 -20.64
CA PRO A 459 -3.59 -18.26 -21.23
C PRO A 459 -4.91 -17.53 -21.47
N GLN A 460 -6.05 -18.23 -21.48
CA GLN A 460 -7.37 -17.64 -21.66
C GLN A 460 -7.77 -16.72 -20.49
N TYR A 461 -7.38 -17.09 -19.27
CA TYR A 461 -7.71 -16.33 -18.05
C TYR A 461 -6.56 -15.43 -17.59
N TYR A 462 -5.32 -15.84 -17.87
CA TYR A 462 -4.10 -15.18 -17.40
C TYR A 462 -3.24 -14.64 -18.55
N LEU A 463 -3.84 -14.07 -19.60
CA LEU A 463 -3.13 -13.66 -20.81
C LEU A 463 -2.00 -12.64 -20.53
N LEU A 464 -2.29 -11.59 -19.77
CA LEU A 464 -1.30 -10.56 -19.43
C LEU A 464 -0.15 -11.14 -18.59
N VAL A 465 -0.48 -11.98 -17.62
CA VAL A 465 0.51 -12.66 -16.79
C VAL A 465 1.38 -13.62 -17.62
N SER A 466 0.77 -14.37 -18.54
CA SER A 466 1.48 -15.24 -19.49
C SER A 466 2.45 -14.44 -20.35
N ARG A 467 2.04 -13.27 -20.83
CA ARG A 467 2.88 -12.33 -21.58
C ARG A 467 4.08 -11.85 -20.76
N GLN A 468 3.86 -11.44 -19.51
CA GLN A 468 4.91 -11.00 -18.60
C GLN A 468 5.95 -12.10 -18.36
N ILE A 469 5.50 -13.32 -18.02
CA ILE A 469 6.38 -14.46 -17.78
C ILE A 469 7.18 -14.83 -19.04
N GLN A 470 6.54 -14.86 -20.21
CA GLN A 470 7.22 -15.15 -21.48
C GLN A 470 8.30 -14.11 -21.78
N PHE A 471 7.98 -12.82 -21.61
CA PHE A 471 8.94 -11.74 -21.80
C PHE A 471 10.12 -11.83 -20.81
N GLU A 472 9.85 -12.13 -19.54
CA GLU A 472 10.88 -12.28 -18.51
C GLU A 472 11.82 -13.47 -18.78
N ILE A 473 11.28 -14.62 -19.17
CA ILE A 473 12.07 -15.80 -19.55
C ILE A 473 12.94 -15.46 -20.76
N ALA A 474 12.38 -14.80 -21.78
CA ALA A 474 13.12 -14.39 -22.96
C ALA A 474 14.30 -13.48 -22.60
N HIS A 475 14.06 -12.49 -21.73
CA HIS A 475 15.07 -11.58 -21.22
C HIS A 475 16.16 -12.32 -20.44
N ALA A 476 15.80 -13.25 -19.56
CA ALA A 476 16.79 -14.03 -18.82
C ALA A 476 17.68 -14.90 -19.75
N TYR A 477 17.11 -15.50 -20.81
CA TYR A 477 17.91 -16.20 -21.82
C TYR A 477 18.79 -15.26 -22.63
N TYR A 478 18.29 -14.06 -22.96
CA TYR A 478 19.04 -13.02 -23.65
C TYR A 478 20.27 -12.60 -22.83
N ASP A 479 20.10 -12.31 -21.53
CA ASP A 479 21.20 -11.91 -20.64
C ASP A 479 22.26 -13.01 -20.57
N MET A 480 21.84 -14.28 -20.44
CA MET A 480 22.77 -15.41 -20.45
C MET A 480 23.52 -15.54 -21.78
N MET A 481 22.86 -15.26 -22.91
CA MET A 481 23.49 -15.28 -24.22
C MET A 481 24.54 -14.17 -24.33
N ASP A 482 24.21 -12.94 -23.95
CA ASP A 482 25.12 -11.78 -24.04
C ASP A 482 26.33 -11.96 -23.11
N LEU A 483 26.12 -12.48 -21.90
CA LEU A 483 27.21 -12.86 -20.98
C LEU A 483 28.13 -13.92 -21.59
N LYS A 484 27.58 -14.93 -22.28
CA LYS A 484 28.38 -15.98 -22.93
C LYS A 484 29.13 -15.45 -24.15
N VAL A 485 28.57 -14.50 -24.89
CA VAL A 485 29.28 -13.78 -25.95
C VAL A 485 30.44 -12.98 -25.35
N ALA A 486 30.21 -12.22 -24.28
CA ALA A 486 31.27 -11.45 -23.61
C ALA A 486 32.40 -12.34 -23.06
N ILE A 487 32.08 -13.53 -22.56
CA ILE A 487 33.10 -14.53 -22.17
C ILE A 487 33.86 -15.03 -23.41
N ALA A 488 33.16 -15.34 -24.50
CA ALA A 488 33.78 -15.81 -25.74
C ALA A 488 34.70 -14.76 -26.37
N ASP A 489 34.33 -13.48 -26.33
CA ASP A 489 35.12 -12.36 -26.85
C ASP A 489 36.45 -12.16 -26.08
N LYS A 490 36.53 -12.64 -24.84
CA LYS A 490 37.77 -12.67 -24.05
C LYS A 490 38.69 -13.85 -24.41
N LEU A 491 38.19 -14.83 -25.16
CA LEU A 491 38.97 -15.97 -25.62
C LEU A 491 39.50 -15.71 -27.02
N ARG A 492 40.76 -16.10 -27.27
CA ARG A 492 41.39 -15.94 -28.58
C ARG A 492 40.68 -16.75 -29.67
N ASP A 493 40.32 -17.98 -29.34
CA ASP A 493 39.70 -18.94 -30.25
C ASP A 493 38.54 -19.64 -29.51
N PRO A 494 37.31 -19.11 -29.54
CA PRO A 494 36.18 -19.77 -28.90
C PRO A 494 35.89 -21.11 -29.57
N ASP A 495 35.82 -22.17 -28.77
CA ASP A 495 35.61 -23.52 -29.28
C ASP A 495 34.16 -23.73 -29.79
N SER A 496 33.96 -24.85 -30.49
CA SER A 496 32.65 -25.24 -31.01
C SER A 496 31.58 -25.39 -29.92
N HIS A 497 31.95 -25.76 -28.69
CA HIS A 497 31.02 -25.94 -27.59
C HIS A 497 30.48 -24.60 -27.08
N ILE A 498 31.33 -23.59 -26.93
CA ILE A 498 30.94 -22.23 -26.56
C ILE A 498 30.00 -21.64 -27.61
N VAL A 499 30.35 -21.76 -28.89
CA VAL A 499 29.51 -21.30 -30.00
C VAL A 499 28.14 -21.99 -30.01
N LYS A 500 28.11 -23.32 -29.84
CA LYS A 500 26.84 -24.08 -29.72
C LYS A 500 26.01 -23.62 -28.53
N LYS A 501 26.65 -23.28 -27.40
CA LYS A 501 25.95 -22.81 -26.21
C LYS A 501 25.34 -21.42 -26.43
N ILE A 502 26.08 -20.48 -27.02
CA ILE A 502 25.58 -19.14 -27.39
C ILE A 502 24.37 -19.27 -28.30
N ASN A 503 24.49 -20.03 -29.40
CA ASN A 503 23.39 -20.23 -30.34
C ASN A 503 22.18 -20.92 -29.71
N SER A 504 22.40 -21.87 -28.78
CA SER A 504 21.32 -22.51 -28.04
C SER A 504 20.56 -21.52 -27.14
N LEU A 505 21.26 -20.65 -26.42
CA LEU A 505 20.64 -19.62 -25.58
C LEU A 505 19.91 -18.58 -26.44
N ASN A 506 20.52 -18.17 -27.55
CA ASN A 506 19.93 -17.27 -28.53
C ASN A 506 18.60 -17.83 -29.07
N LYS A 507 18.59 -19.10 -29.50
CA LYS A 507 17.37 -19.78 -29.95
C LYS A 507 16.29 -19.84 -28.88
N SER A 508 16.65 -20.07 -27.62
CA SER A 508 15.69 -20.05 -26.51
C SER A 508 15.14 -18.64 -26.27
N ALA A 509 15.96 -17.60 -26.29
CA ALA A 509 15.51 -16.21 -26.17
C ALA A 509 14.54 -15.85 -27.30
N LEU A 510 14.90 -16.16 -28.56
CA LEU A 510 14.04 -15.95 -29.72
C LEU A 510 12.71 -16.70 -29.59
N LYS A 511 12.71 -17.96 -29.13
CA LYS A 511 11.48 -18.74 -28.90
C LYS A 511 10.52 -17.99 -27.97
N TYR A 512 10.98 -17.53 -26.82
CA TYR A 512 10.09 -16.88 -25.84
C TYR A 512 9.69 -15.46 -26.23
N TYR A 513 10.58 -14.67 -26.85
CA TYR A 513 10.17 -13.38 -27.42
C TYR A 513 9.13 -13.56 -28.52
N GLN A 514 9.26 -14.60 -29.35
CA GLN A 514 8.29 -14.89 -30.39
C GLN A 514 6.94 -15.31 -29.80
N LEU A 515 6.91 -16.16 -28.76
CA LEU A 515 5.67 -16.50 -28.05
C LEU A 515 4.97 -15.26 -27.50
N PHE A 516 5.74 -14.36 -26.87
CA PHE A 516 5.22 -13.09 -26.36
C PHE A 516 4.67 -12.21 -27.50
N LEU A 517 5.45 -11.97 -28.56
CA LEU A 517 5.02 -11.14 -29.70
C LEU A 517 3.83 -11.74 -30.45
N ASP A 518 3.75 -13.06 -30.58
CA ASP A 518 2.63 -13.74 -31.22
C ASP A 518 1.37 -13.66 -30.37
N SER A 519 1.50 -13.62 -29.04
CA SER A 519 0.36 -13.42 -28.15
C SER A 519 -0.28 -12.03 -28.29
N LEU A 520 0.41 -11.06 -28.88
CA LEU A 520 -0.11 -9.71 -29.15
C LEU A 520 -0.95 -9.64 -30.43
N ARG A 521 -0.84 -10.65 -31.30
CA ARG A 521 -1.54 -10.68 -32.57
C ARG A 521 -3.04 -10.88 -32.38
N ASP A 522 -3.80 -10.36 -33.33
CA ASP A 522 -5.23 -10.60 -33.42
C ASP A 522 -5.55 -12.07 -33.81
N PRO A 523 -6.82 -12.49 -33.80
CA PRO A 523 -7.22 -13.83 -34.25
C PRO A 523 -6.80 -14.19 -35.68
N ASN A 524 -6.55 -13.20 -36.53
CA ASN A 524 -6.06 -13.39 -37.91
C ASN A 524 -4.53 -13.48 -37.99
N LYS A 525 -3.84 -13.51 -36.84
CA LYS A 525 -2.37 -13.51 -36.71
C LYS A 525 -1.70 -12.24 -37.25
N VAL A 526 -2.45 -11.14 -37.32
CA VAL A 526 -1.95 -9.83 -37.70
C VAL A 526 -1.43 -9.14 -36.45
N PHE A 527 -0.23 -8.55 -36.56
CA PHE A 527 0.31 -7.74 -35.47
C PHE A 527 -0.48 -6.43 -35.41
N PRO A 528 -0.92 -5.98 -34.22
CA PRO A 528 -1.83 -4.84 -34.12
C PRO A 528 -1.16 -3.56 -34.62
N GLU A 529 -1.95 -2.69 -35.27
CA GLU A 529 -1.50 -1.34 -35.66
C GLU A 529 -1.21 -0.47 -34.43
N HIS A 530 -2.04 -0.58 -33.39
CA HIS A 530 -1.87 0.11 -32.12
C HIS A 530 -1.68 -0.92 -30.99
N ILE A 531 -0.54 -0.86 -30.32
CA ILE A 531 -0.20 -1.72 -29.19
C ILE A 531 -0.70 -1.07 -27.90
N GLY A 532 -1.45 -1.81 -27.08
CA GLY A 532 -1.97 -1.30 -25.81
C GLY A 532 -0.87 -0.89 -24.83
N GLU A 533 -1.16 0.13 -24.01
CA GLU A 533 -0.21 0.78 -23.09
C GLU A 533 0.50 -0.22 -22.18
N ASP A 534 -0.22 -1.17 -21.57
CA ASP A 534 0.31 -2.19 -20.66
C ASP A 534 1.41 -3.07 -21.27
N VAL A 535 1.47 -3.18 -22.60
CA VAL A 535 2.39 -4.05 -23.33
C VAL A 535 3.23 -3.32 -24.36
N LEU A 536 3.06 -2.00 -24.51
CA LEU A 536 3.76 -1.18 -25.52
C LEU A 536 5.27 -1.25 -25.34
N ARG A 537 5.76 -0.87 -24.15
CA ARG A 537 7.19 -0.90 -23.86
C ARG A 537 7.79 -2.31 -23.95
N PRO A 538 7.21 -3.36 -23.33
CA PRO A 538 7.67 -4.74 -23.53
C PRO A 538 7.67 -5.18 -25.01
N ALA A 539 6.68 -4.81 -25.81
CA ALA A 539 6.62 -5.13 -27.23
C ALA A 539 7.78 -4.51 -28.02
N MET A 540 8.05 -3.22 -27.79
CA MET A 540 9.16 -2.51 -28.42
C MET A 540 10.51 -3.08 -28.00
N LEU A 541 10.71 -3.32 -26.70
CA LEU A 541 11.92 -3.96 -26.19
C LEU A 541 12.10 -5.38 -26.75
N ALA A 542 11.03 -6.16 -26.89
CA ALA A 542 11.10 -7.48 -27.50
C ALA A 542 11.55 -7.39 -28.97
N LYS A 543 11.00 -6.46 -29.77
CA LYS A 543 11.45 -6.23 -31.16
C LYS A 543 12.93 -5.85 -31.21
N PHE A 544 13.36 -4.94 -30.33
CA PHE A 544 14.76 -4.50 -30.27
C PHE A 544 15.71 -5.65 -29.92
N ARG A 545 15.35 -6.46 -28.92
CA ARG A 545 16.17 -7.60 -28.48
C ARG A 545 16.17 -8.73 -29.51
N VAL A 546 15.05 -8.98 -30.21
CA VAL A 546 15.00 -9.91 -31.35
C VAL A 546 15.93 -9.44 -32.47
N ALA A 547 15.95 -8.15 -32.81
CA ALA A 547 16.87 -7.59 -33.79
C ALA A 547 18.34 -7.86 -33.42
N ARG A 548 18.70 -7.62 -32.15
CA ARG A 548 20.04 -7.92 -31.61
C ARG A 548 20.36 -9.41 -31.61
N LEU A 549 19.39 -10.27 -31.28
CA LEU A 549 19.57 -11.73 -31.26
C LEU A 549 19.94 -12.25 -32.64
N TYR A 550 19.23 -11.85 -33.70
CA TYR A 550 19.58 -12.23 -35.07
C TYR A 550 20.98 -11.76 -35.46
N GLY A 551 21.38 -10.54 -35.09
CA GLY A 551 22.72 -10.02 -35.32
C GLY A 551 23.85 -10.73 -34.55
N LYS A 552 23.50 -11.54 -33.53
CA LYS A 552 24.45 -12.28 -32.67
C LYS A 552 24.48 -13.79 -32.95
N ILE A 553 23.71 -14.30 -33.90
CA ILE A 553 23.77 -15.72 -34.28
C ILE A 553 25.11 -16.01 -34.96
N ILE A 554 25.89 -16.93 -34.38
CA ILE A 554 27.18 -17.32 -34.92
C ILE A 554 26.98 -18.45 -35.93
N THR A 555 27.28 -18.20 -37.20
CA THR A 555 27.17 -19.20 -38.28
C THR A 555 28.40 -19.14 -39.17
N ALA A 556 28.85 -20.31 -39.64
CA ALA A 556 29.91 -20.40 -40.65
C ALA A 556 29.38 -20.32 -42.08
N ASP A 557 28.05 -20.37 -42.25
CA ASP A 557 27.37 -20.28 -43.55
C ASP A 557 27.08 -18.81 -43.88
N PRO A 558 27.75 -18.22 -44.89
CA PRO A 558 27.58 -16.82 -45.24
C PRO A 558 26.15 -16.48 -45.68
N LYS A 559 25.42 -17.41 -46.31
CA LYS A 559 24.03 -17.15 -46.73
C LYS A 559 23.13 -16.92 -45.53
N LYS A 560 23.26 -17.77 -44.51
CA LYS A 560 22.53 -17.62 -43.24
C LYS A 560 22.93 -16.37 -42.49
N GLU A 561 24.20 -15.97 -42.53
CA GLU A 561 24.63 -14.71 -41.93
C GLU A 561 23.93 -13.51 -42.60
N LEU A 562 23.85 -13.51 -43.93
CA LEU A 562 23.15 -12.47 -44.68
C LEU A 562 21.64 -12.45 -44.40
N GLU A 563 21.00 -13.62 -44.28
CA GLU A 563 19.59 -13.76 -43.88
C GLU A 563 19.35 -13.21 -42.47
N ASN A 564 20.21 -13.57 -41.51
CA ASN A 564 20.13 -13.06 -40.14
C ASN A 564 20.27 -11.52 -40.07
N LEU A 565 21.19 -10.94 -40.85
CA LEU A 565 21.33 -9.48 -40.94
C LEU A 565 20.11 -8.82 -41.57
N ALA A 566 19.48 -9.46 -42.57
CA ALA A 566 18.24 -8.96 -43.17
C ALA A 566 17.09 -8.95 -42.15
N THR A 567 16.89 -10.05 -41.43
CA THR A 567 15.87 -10.12 -40.37
C THR A 567 16.16 -9.15 -39.23
N SER A 568 17.42 -9.00 -38.83
CA SER A 568 17.83 -7.98 -37.85
C SER A 568 17.41 -6.58 -38.28
N LEU A 569 17.68 -6.21 -39.54
CA LEU A 569 17.28 -4.93 -40.12
C LEU A 569 15.76 -4.75 -40.16
N GLU A 570 14.99 -5.78 -40.51
CA GLU A 570 13.52 -5.73 -40.50
C GLU A 570 12.96 -5.37 -39.12
N HIS A 571 13.51 -5.94 -38.06
CA HIS A 571 13.08 -5.65 -36.69
C HIS A 571 13.47 -4.24 -36.24
N TYR A 572 14.68 -3.76 -36.54
CA TYR A 572 15.06 -2.39 -36.25
C TYR A 572 14.21 -1.38 -37.01
N LYS A 573 13.96 -1.65 -38.30
CA LYS A 573 13.12 -0.81 -39.13
C LYS A 573 11.69 -0.74 -38.61
N PHE A 574 11.13 -1.87 -38.18
CA PHE A 574 9.79 -1.89 -37.56
C PHE A 574 9.69 -0.93 -36.36
N ILE A 575 10.71 -0.88 -35.50
CA ILE A 575 10.72 0.03 -34.33
C ILE A 575 10.72 1.48 -34.78
N VAL A 576 11.55 1.83 -35.76
CA VAL A 576 11.65 3.19 -36.30
C VAL A 576 10.31 3.60 -36.93
N ASP A 577 9.79 2.79 -37.85
CA ASP A 577 8.53 3.06 -38.56
C ASP A 577 7.33 3.17 -37.59
N TYR A 578 7.30 2.31 -36.55
CA TYR A 578 6.25 2.36 -35.53
C TYR A 578 6.34 3.63 -34.68
N CYS A 579 7.53 4.02 -34.22
CA CYS A 579 7.72 5.22 -33.40
C CYS A 579 7.53 6.53 -34.19
N GLU A 580 7.72 6.51 -35.52
CA GLU A 580 7.39 7.65 -36.38
C GLU A 580 5.89 7.93 -36.45
N THR A 581 5.07 6.89 -36.30
CA THR A 581 3.60 6.99 -36.34
C THR A 581 2.95 7.06 -34.96
N HIS A 582 3.66 6.65 -33.91
CA HIS A 582 3.19 6.55 -32.53
C HIS A 582 4.19 7.23 -31.58
N PRO A 583 4.12 8.56 -31.40
CA PRO A 583 5.06 9.31 -30.57
C PRO A 583 5.13 8.86 -29.11
N GLU A 584 4.04 8.31 -28.57
CA GLU A 584 3.98 7.71 -27.23
C GLU A 584 4.93 6.52 -27.09
N ALA A 585 5.10 5.72 -28.14
CA ALA A 585 6.05 4.61 -28.15
C ALA A 585 7.50 5.09 -28.12
N ALA A 586 7.78 6.24 -28.76
CA ALA A 586 9.12 6.82 -28.78
C ALA A 586 9.59 7.25 -27.39
N GLN A 587 8.68 7.77 -26.55
CA GLN A 587 8.97 8.19 -25.18
C GLN A 587 9.33 7.01 -24.26
N GLU A 588 8.76 5.83 -24.52
CA GLU A 588 8.98 4.64 -23.69
C GLU A 588 10.33 3.93 -23.93
N ILE A 589 10.96 4.17 -25.09
CA ILE A 589 12.15 3.45 -25.57
C ILE A 589 13.17 4.34 -26.28
N GLU A 590 13.42 5.55 -25.77
CA GLU A 590 14.29 6.56 -26.42
C GLU A 590 15.68 6.01 -26.79
N VAL A 591 16.34 5.31 -25.86
CA VAL A 591 17.68 4.74 -26.05
C VAL A 591 17.67 3.66 -27.13
N GLU A 592 16.71 2.73 -27.07
CA GLU A 592 16.59 1.67 -28.07
C GLU A 592 16.19 2.22 -29.45
N LEU A 593 15.40 3.29 -29.51
CA LEU A 593 15.01 3.95 -30.76
C LEU A 593 16.21 4.63 -31.42
N GLU A 594 17.05 5.33 -30.66
CA GLU A 594 18.30 5.93 -31.17
C GLU A 594 19.20 4.86 -31.80
N LEU A 595 19.48 3.78 -31.06
CA LEU A 595 20.26 2.65 -31.54
C LEU A 595 19.61 1.97 -32.76
N SER A 596 18.28 1.89 -32.81
CA SER A 596 17.57 1.32 -33.95
C SER A 596 17.75 2.16 -35.22
N LYS A 597 17.68 3.49 -35.12
CA LYS A 597 17.93 4.41 -36.25
C LYS A 597 19.36 4.27 -36.78
N GLU A 598 20.34 4.19 -35.89
CA GLU A 598 21.73 3.94 -36.29
C GLU A 598 21.87 2.60 -37.03
N MET A 599 21.30 1.52 -36.49
CA MET A 599 21.39 0.19 -37.08
C MET A 599 20.67 0.11 -38.44
N VAL A 600 19.54 0.80 -38.62
CA VAL A 600 18.87 0.91 -39.92
C VAL A 600 19.76 1.57 -40.97
N SER A 601 20.59 2.54 -40.58
CA SER A 601 21.56 3.16 -41.50
C SER A 601 22.79 2.28 -41.80
N LEU A 602 23.29 1.54 -40.80
CA LEU A 602 24.56 0.80 -40.88
C LEU A 602 24.43 -0.59 -41.51
N LEU A 603 23.35 -1.32 -41.21
CA LEU A 603 23.18 -2.71 -41.64
C LEU A 603 23.13 -2.88 -43.16
N PRO A 604 22.44 -2.04 -43.96
CA PRO A 604 22.45 -2.15 -45.42
C PRO A 604 23.85 -2.12 -46.02
N THR A 605 24.68 -1.16 -45.59
CA THR A 605 26.08 -1.05 -46.05
C THR A 605 26.92 -2.27 -45.62
N LYS A 606 26.69 -2.79 -44.41
CA LYS A 606 27.35 -4.03 -43.95
C LYS A 606 26.98 -5.22 -44.82
N MET A 607 25.69 -5.37 -45.16
CA MET A 607 25.18 -6.46 -46.01
C MET A 607 25.72 -6.37 -47.44
N GLU A 608 25.82 -5.17 -48.03
CA GLU A 608 26.42 -4.97 -49.36
C GLU A 608 27.88 -5.40 -49.40
N ARG A 609 28.67 -4.98 -48.39
CA ARG A 609 30.08 -5.42 -48.25
C ARG A 609 30.18 -6.94 -48.12
N PHE A 610 29.25 -7.56 -47.40
CA PHE A 610 29.22 -9.00 -47.22
C PHE A 610 28.89 -9.73 -48.54
N ARG A 611 27.88 -9.26 -49.29
CA ARG A 611 27.55 -9.77 -50.63
C ARG A 611 28.72 -9.66 -51.60
N ALA A 612 29.45 -8.53 -51.57
CA ALA A 612 30.63 -8.33 -52.41
C ALA A 612 31.75 -9.33 -52.07
N LYS A 613 32.00 -9.62 -50.79
CA LYS A 613 32.95 -10.66 -50.37
C LYS A 613 32.53 -12.06 -50.82
N MET A 614 31.25 -12.39 -50.68
CA MET A 614 30.70 -13.68 -51.14
C MET A 614 30.79 -13.86 -52.66
N ALA A 615 30.77 -12.78 -53.44
CA ALA A 615 30.92 -12.85 -54.90
C ALA A 615 32.38 -13.04 -55.36
N LEU A 616 33.36 -12.77 -54.47
CA LEU A 616 34.79 -12.95 -54.73
C LEU A 616 35.31 -14.34 -54.33
N THR A 617 34.55 -15.08 -53.52
CA THR A 617 34.81 -16.47 -53.10
C THR A 617 34.00 -17.44 -53.94
#